data_AF-A0A819XH32-F1
#
_entry.id   AF-A0A819XH32-F1
#
_cell.length_a   1.000
_cell.length_b   1.000
_cell.length_c   1.000
_cell.angle_alpha   90.00
_cell.angle_beta   90.00
_cell.angle_gamma   90.00
#
_symmetry.space_group_name_H-M   'P 1'
#
loop_
_entity.id
_entity.type
_entity.pdbx_description
1 polymer ?
#
loop_
_entity_poly.entity_id
_entity_poly.type
_entity_poly.pdbx_seq_one_letter_code
_entity_poly.pdbx_strand_id
1 'polypeptide(L)'
;MDSLASSKIIERDFGNFSPRVYLEEYYSESQNEDKHHLYCLAKAYANVTDGSTLLEFGGGPTLYQLMSAAAKVKEIHFADYLE
;
A
#
# COMPACT_ATOMS: atom_id res chain seq x y z
N MET A 1 -16.93 15.55 29.64
CA MET A 1 -15.68 14.75 29.56
C MET A 1 -16.10 13.40 29.06
N ASP A 2 -16.23 13.28 27.74
CA ASP A 2 -16.75 12.08 27.10
C ASP A 2 -15.67 11.01 27.03
N SER A 3 -16.06 9.83 27.49
CA SER A 3 -15.32 8.58 27.50
C SER A 3 -14.73 8.27 26.13
N LEU A 4 -13.40 8.24 26.03
CA LEU A 4 -12.69 7.68 24.88
C LEU A 4 -13.11 6.21 24.74
N ALA A 5 -13.81 5.91 23.64
CA ALA A 5 -14.21 4.56 23.29
C ALA A 5 -12.97 3.65 23.29
N SER A 6 -13.02 2.58 24.07
CA SER A 6 -12.00 1.54 24.08
C SER A 6 -11.90 0.93 22.68
N SER A 7 -10.91 1.34 21.89
CA SER A 7 -10.59 0.71 20.61
C SER A 7 -10.27 -0.76 20.87
N LYS A 8 -11.10 -1.65 20.33
CA LYS A 8 -10.87 -3.10 20.40
C LYS A 8 -9.62 -3.39 19.58
N ILE A 9 -8.51 -3.74 20.24
CA ILE A 9 -7.30 -4.20 19.55
C ILE A 9 -7.68 -5.50 18.84
N ILE A 10 -7.65 -5.49 17.52
CA ILE A 10 -7.77 -6.70 16.72
C ILE A 10 -6.35 -7.23 16.55
N GLU A 11 -5.98 -8.16 17.41
CA GLU A 11 -4.73 -8.91 17.28
C GLU A 11 -4.90 -9.85 16.09
N ARG A 12 -4.20 -9.57 14.98
CA ARG A 12 -4.14 -10.45 13.82
C ARG A 12 -2.81 -11.17 13.83
N ASP A 13 -2.85 -12.49 13.74
CA ASP A 13 -1.65 -13.32 13.64
C ASP A 13 -1.10 -13.26 12.21
N PHE A 14 0.03 -12.57 12.05
CA PHE A 14 0.80 -12.52 10.81
C PHE A 14 1.98 -13.51 10.82
N GLY A 15 2.15 -14.31 11.87
CA GLY A 15 3.27 -15.25 12.03
C GLY A 15 3.34 -16.36 10.98
N ASN A 16 2.23 -16.59 10.25
CA ASN A 16 2.15 -17.54 9.14
C ASN A 16 1.94 -16.86 7.77
N PHE A 17 2.11 -15.54 7.68
CA PHE A 17 1.97 -14.83 6.40
C PHE A 17 3.06 -15.26 5.41
N SER A 18 2.66 -15.61 4.18
CA SER A 18 3.58 -15.96 3.10
C SER A 18 3.48 -14.93 1.97
N PRO A 19 4.50 -14.06 1.80
CA PRO A 19 4.54 -13.08 0.72
C PRO A 19 4.31 -13.68 -0.66
N ARG A 20 4.91 -14.85 -0.91
CA ARG A 20 4.83 -15.53 -2.20
C ARG A 20 3.41 -16.02 -2.50
N VAL A 21 2.78 -16.70 -1.55
CA VAL A 21 1.40 -17.20 -1.72
C VAL A 21 0.44 -16.04 -1.91
N TYR A 22 0.63 -14.95 -1.16
CA TYR A 22 -0.16 -13.73 -1.31
C TYR A 22 -0.04 -13.13 -2.72
N LEU A 23 1.19 -13.00 -3.25
CA LEU A 23 1.41 -12.50 -4.60
C LEU A 23 0.84 -13.43 -5.68
N GLU A 24 1.02 -14.74 -5.52
CA GLU A 24 0.47 -15.73 -6.45
C GLU A 24 -1.07 -15.71 -6.48
N GLU A 25 -1.72 -15.57 -5.33
CA GLU A 25 -3.19 -15.55 -5.25
C GLU A 25 -3.79 -14.25 -5.82
N TYR A 26 -3.22 -13.10 -5.48
CA TYR A 26 -3.85 -11.81 -5.75
C TYR A 26 -3.26 -11.05 -6.94
N TYR A 27 -2.06 -11.41 -7.41
CA TYR A 27 -1.31 -10.61 -8.38
C TYR A 27 -0.62 -11.43 -9.48
N SER A 28 -0.92 -12.72 -9.63
CA SER A 28 -0.34 -13.57 -10.68
C SER A 28 -0.92 -13.31 -12.07
N GLU A 29 -2.19 -12.91 -12.13
CA GLU A 29 -2.88 -12.57 -13.38
C GLU A 29 -3.46 -11.16 -13.29
N SER A 30 -3.21 -10.34 -14.30
CA SER A 30 -3.80 -8.99 -14.35
C SER A 30 -5.27 -9.07 -14.75
N GLN A 31 -6.14 -8.65 -13.84
CA GLN A 31 -7.58 -8.50 -14.06
C GLN A 31 -7.92 -7.08 -14.52
N ASN A 32 -9.12 -6.87 -15.08
CA ASN A 32 -9.56 -5.54 -15.51
C ASN A 32 -9.72 -4.56 -14.33
N GLU A 33 -10.02 -5.06 -13.13
CA GLU A 33 -10.10 -4.25 -11.91
C GLU A 33 -8.74 -3.63 -11.53
N ASP A 34 -7.64 -4.33 -11.80
CA ASP A 34 -6.28 -3.84 -11.56
C ASP A 34 -5.96 -2.59 -12.37
N LYS A 35 -6.50 -2.51 -13.60
CA LYS A 35 -6.31 -1.34 -14.47
C LYS A 35 -7.03 -0.11 -13.92
N HIS A 36 -8.22 -0.30 -13.34
CA HIS A 36 -8.94 0.79 -12.70
C HIS A 36 -8.22 1.28 -11.45
N HIS A 37 -7.69 0.35 -10.65
CA HIS A 37 -6.88 0.67 -9.47
C HIS A 37 -5.65 1.52 -9.85
N LEU A 38 -4.88 1.07 -10.84
CA LEU A 38 -3.70 1.81 -11.33
C LEU A 38 -4.07 3.18 -11.91
N TYR A 39 -5.20 3.29 -12.62
CA TYR A 39 -5.68 4.58 -13.13
C TYR A 39 -6.01 5.56 -11.99
N CYS A 40 -6.68 5.09 -10.94
CA CYS A 40 -7.00 5.91 -9.78
C CYS A 40 -5.73 6.40 -9.07
N LEU A 41 -4.74 5.50 -8.87
CA LEU A 41 -3.44 5.86 -8.29
C LEU A 41 -2.72 6.90 -9.15
N ALA A 42 -2.67 6.71 -10.48
CA ALA A 42 -2.07 7.67 -11.39
C ALA A 42 -2.70 9.07 -11.29
N LYS A 43 -4.04 9.14 -11.18
CA LYS A 43 -4.74 10.42 -10.99
C LYS A 43 -4.47 11.05 -9.63
N ALA A 44 -4.37 10.24 -8.57
CA ALA A 44 -4.05 10.74 -7.24
C ALA A 44 -2.66 11.38 -7.23
N TYR A 45 -1.64 10.68 -7.75
CA TYR A 45 -0.27 11.17 -7.78
C TYR A 45 -0.03 12.31 -8.78
N ALA A 46 -0.92 12.52 -9.76
CA ALA A 46 -0.80 13.63 -10.71
C ALA A 46 -0.75 15.00 -10.04
N ASN A 47 -1.39 15.15 -8.87
CA ASN A 47 -1.46 16.40 -8.11
C ASN A 47 -0.41 16.50 -6.98
N VAL A 48 0.43 15.47 -6.81
CA VAL A 48 1.51 15.51 -5.83
C VAL A 48 2.61 16.44 -6.32
N THR A 49 3.17 17.24 -5.41
CA THR A 49 4.27 18.16 -5.71
C THR A 49 5.51 17.39 -6.12
N ASP A 50 6.08 17.76 -7.26
CA ASP A 50 7.30 17.15 -7.78
C ASP A 50 8.46 17.34 -6.79
N GLY A 51 9.25 16.28 -6.59
CA GLY A 51 10.39 16.26 -5.67
C GLY A 51 10.01 16.16 -4.18
N SER A 52 8.75 15.89 -3.85
CA SER A 52 8.33 15.55 -2.49
C SER A 52 8.83 14.17 -2.03
N THR A 53 8.69 13.87 -0.74
CA THR A 53 9.00 12.56 -0.15
C THR A 53 7.71 11.84 0.22
N LEU A 54 7.59 10.56 -0.10
CA LEU A 54 6.43 9.71 0.20
C LEU A 54 6.76 8.72 1.31
N LEU A 55 5.80 8.46 2.20
CA LEU A 55 5.82 7.35 3.15
C LEU A 55 4.63 6.44 2.87
N GLU A 56 4.91 5.19 2.50
CA GLU A 56 3.95 4.12 2.30
C GLU A 56 3.90 3.22 3.53
N PHE A 57 2.71 3.06 4.08
CA PHE A 57 2.46 2.17 5.21
C PHE A 57 1.71 0.93 4.77
N GLY A 58 2.13 -0.24 5.23
CA GLY A 58 1.40 -1.47 4.97
C GLY A 58 1.51 -1.91 3.51
N GLY A 59 2.65 -1.64 2.87
CA GLY A 59 2.84 -1.93 1.46
C GLY A 59 2.97 -3.43 1.15
N GLY A 60 3.15 -4.27 2.16
CA GLY A 60 3.29 -5.71 2.05
C GLY A 60 4.41 -6.10 1.08
N PRO A 61 4.21 -7.16 0.30
CA PRO A 61 5.17 -7.56 -0.73
C PRO A 61 4.91 -6.93 -2.11
N THR A 62 4.13 -5.84 -2.19
CA THR A 62 3.69 -5.24 -3.47
C THR A 62 4.34 -3.89 -3.73
N LEU A 63 4.44 -3.51 -5.02
CA LEU A 63 5.00 -2.21 -5.45
C LEU A 63 4.10 -1.44 -6.43
N TYR A 64 3.01 -2.05 -6.91
CA TYR A 64 2.18 -1.47 -7.98
C TYR A 64 1.59 -0.12 -7.58
N GLN A 65 1.28 0.05 -6.29
CA GLN A 65 0.73 1.26 -5.69
C GLN A 65 1.69 2.46 -5.72
N LEU A 66 2.98 2.21 -5.93
CA LEU A 66 4.04 3.24 -5.96
C LEU A 66 4.45 3.62 -7.37
N MET A 67 4.02 2.86 -8.39
CA MET A 67 4.52 3.02 -9.76
C MET A 67 4.32 4.44 -10.31
N SER A 68 3.13 5.01 -10.12
CA SER A 68 2.86 6.38 -10.57
C SER A 68 3.47 7.45 -9.66
N ALA A 69 3.66 7.14 -8.36
CA ALA A 69 4.30 8.05 -7.42
C ALA A 69 5.78 8.26 -7.74
N ALA A 70 6.47 7.19 -8.14
CA ALA A 70 7.91 7.20 -8.43
C ALA A 70 8.32 8.19 -9.54
N ALA A 71 7.39 8.59 -10.41
CA ALA A 71 7.63 9.62 -11.43
C ALA A 71 7.53 11.07 -10.89
N LYS A 72 7.06 11.26 -9.65
CA LYS A 72 6.75 12.57 -9.07
C LYS A 72 7.59 12.85 -7.83
N VAL A 73 7.78 11.85 -6.97
CA VAL A 73 8.48 12.00 -5.68
C VAL A 73 9.98 11.72 -5.85
N LYS A 74 10.82 12.37 -5.03
CA LYS A 74 12.28 12.13 -5.04
C LYS A 74 12.68 10.91 -4.21
N GLU A 75 11.86 10.53 -3.24
CA GLU A 75 12.17 9.54 -2.22
C GLU A 75 10.89 8.87 -1.75
N ILE A 76 10.95 7.55 -1.55
CA ILE A 76 9.85 6.73 -1.04
C ILE A 76 10.38 5.93 0.14
N HIS A 77 9.82 6.15 1.32
CA HIS A 77 9.97 5.26 2.46
C HIS A 77 8.86 4.23 2.38
N PHE A 78 9.23 2.97 2.26
CA PHE A 78 8.30 1.87 2.20
C PHE A 78 8.40 1.06 3.48
N ALA A 79 7.29 0.88 4.17
CA ALA A 79 7.24 0.18 5.44
C ALA A 79 6.11 -0.84 5.45
N ASP A 80 6.39 -1.97 6.07
CA ASP A 80 5.40 -2.98 6.41
C ASP A 80 5.65 -3.51 7.82
N TYR A 81 4.67 -4.25 8.33
CA TYR A 81 4.74 -4.85 9.64
C TYR A 81 5.68 -6.06 9.60
N LEU A 82 6.60 -6.14 10.57
CA LEU A 82 7.58 -7.22 10.59
C LEU A 82 7.07 -8.45 11.35
N GLU A 83 6.31 -8.28 12.43
CA GLU A 83 5.87 -9.35 13.36
C GLU A 83 4.86 -8.85 14.38
#